data_AF-A0A5C9F041-F1
#
_entry.id   AF-A0A5C9F041-F1
#
_cell.length_a   1.000
_cell.length_b   1.000
_cell.length_c   1.000
_cell.angle_alpha   90.00
_cell.angle_beta   90.00
_cell.angle_gamma   90.00
#
_symmetry.space_group_name_H-M   'P 1'
#
loop_
_entity.id
_entity.type
_entity.pdbx_description
1 polymer ?
#
loop_
_entity_poly.entity_id
_entity_poly.type
_entity_poly.pdbx_seq_one_letter_code
_entity_poly.pdbx_strand_id
1 'polypeptide(L)'
;MEAITHILTGVVLQIICFKYAPFPWNYILTVFISFFSHFLIDSLAKITYHTPEPHKEDTFWVTWHIIILVASIGSAIYFLIPYWLGAISANAIDLWDWAIMRTIQKRKKENENMDNWGEIGIIINTVLSQN
;
A
#
# COMPACT_ATOMS: atom_id res chain seq x y z
N MET A 1 -1.56 8.23 -0.04
CA MET A 1 -0.66 7.24 0.61
C MET A 1 -0.66 7.56 2.09
N GLU A 2 -1.35 6.74 2.90
CA GLU A 2 -1.60 7.00 4.34
C GLU A 2 -0.72 6.12 5.25
N ALA A 3 0.42 5.66 4.73
CA ALA A 3 1.29 4.69 5.41
C ALA A 3 1.72 5.18 6.80
N ILE A 4 2.09 6.46 6.95
CA ILE A 4 2.42 7.03 8.25
C ILE A 4 1.27 6.91 9.25
N THR A 5 0.02 7.16 8.83
CA THR A 5 -1.16 7.11 9.68
C THR A 5 -1.45 5.68 10.14
N HIS A 6 -1.31 4.70 9.24
CA HIS A 6 -1.44 3.27 9.55
C HIS A 6 -0.34 2.79 10.50
N ILE A 7 0.93 3.16 10.25
CA ILE A 7 2.07 2.83 11.13
C ILE A 7 1.84 3.39 12.53
N LEU A 8 1.55 4.69 12.66
CA LEU A 8 1.36 5.34 13.96
C LEU A 8 0.17 4.76 14.72
N THR A 9 -0.95 4.48 14.04
CA THR A 9 -2.10 3.83 14.68
C THR A 9 -1.74 2.44 15.19
N GLY A 10 -1.06 1.62 14.38
CA GLY A 10 -0.59 0.29 14.80
C GLY A 10 0.34 0.35 16.02
N VAL A 11 1.25 1.32 16.05
CA VAL A 11 2.15 1.57 17.19
C VAL A 11 1.35 1.89 18.46
N VAL A 12 0.41 2.83 18.39
CA VAL A 12 -0.43 3.22 19.53
C VAL A 12 -1.25 2.03 20.03
N LEU A 13 -1.86 1.27 19.12
CA LEU A 13 -2.65 0.09 19.48
C LEU A 13 -1.78 -1.00 20.13
N GLN A 14 -0.57 -1.24 19.63
CA GLN A 14 0.37 -2.16 20.28
C GLN A 14 0.72 -1.70 21.69
N ILE A 15 1.03 -0.40 21.89
CA ILE A 15 1.33 0.16 23.21
C ILE A 15 0.16 -0.06 24.17
N ILE A 16 -1.07 0.21 23.73
CA ILE A 16 -2.28 0.00 24.53
C ILE A 16 -2.45 -1.48 24.87
N CYS A 17 -2.33 -2.38 23.90
CA CYS A 17 -2.48 -3.82 24.12
C CYS A 17 -1.42 -4.35 25.09
N PHE A 18 -0.16 -3.92 24.96
CA PHE A 18 0.93 -4.36 25.85
C PHE A 18 0.84 -3.75 27.25
N LYS A 19 0.20 -2.60 27.40
CA LYS A 19 -0.02 -1.96 28.70
C LYS A 19 -1.17 -2.61 29.48
N TYR A 20 -2.24 -3.02 28.81
CA TYR A 20 -3.50 -3.41 29.46
C TYR A 20 -3.88 -4.88 29.33
N ALA A 21 -3.35 -5.62 28.36
CA ALA A 21 -3.66 -7.04 28.20
C ALA A 21 -2.49 -7.93 28.70
N PRO A 22 -2.79 -9.02 29.43
CA PRO A 22 -1.76 -9.97 29.85
C PRO A 22 -1.32 -10.86 28.68
N PHE A 23 -0.17 -11.50 28.82
CA PHE A 23 0.28 -12.53 27.87
C PHE A 23 -0.66 -13.75 27.90
N PRO A 24 -1.03 -14.34 26.73
CA PRO A 24 -0.63 -14.01 25.36
C PRO A 24 -1.59 -13.03 24.63
N TRP A 25 -2.61 -12.53 25.32
CA TRP A 25 -3.67 -11.71 24.72
C TRP A 25 -3.18 -10.38 24.17
N ASN A 26 -2.14 -9.79 24.75
CA ASN A 26 -1.49 -8.60 24.20
C ASN A 26 -1.06 -8.77 22.72
N TYR A 27 -0.44 -9.90 22.37
CA TYR A 27 -0.02 -10.18 20.99
C TYR A 27 -1.22 -10.37 20.07
N ILE A 28 -2.16 -11.22 20.48
CA ILE A 28 -3.36 -11.56 19.68
C ILE A 28 -4.18 -10.30 19.40
N LEU A 29 -4.47 -9.51 20.45
CA LEU A 29 -5.23 -8.27 20.31
C LEU A 29 -4.50 -7.23 19.47
N THR A 30 -3.17 -7.12 19.60
CA THR A 30 -2.38 -6.22 18.76
C THR A 30 -2.58 -6.55 17.28
N VAL A 31 -2.48 -7.82 16.90
CA VAL A 31 -2.65 -8.25 15.50
C VAL A 31 -4.06 -7.94 15.01
N PHE A 32 -5.08 -8.41 15.71
CA PHE A 32 -6.46 -8.24 15.27
C PHE A 32 -6.88 -6.77 15.20
N ILE A 33 -6.67 -6.00 16.27
CA ILE A 33 -7.13 -4.60 16.33
C ILE A 33 -6.34 -3.73 15.35
N SER A 34 -5.02 -3.93 15.23
CA SER A 34 -4.22 -3.17 14.27
C SER A 34 -4.60 -3.52 12.83
N PHE A 35 -4.83 -4.79 12.51
CA PHE A 35 -5.30 -5.20 11.19
C PHE A 35 -6.64 -4.54 10.82
N PHE A 36 -7.63 -4.59 11.73
CA PHE A 36 -8.92 -3.97 11.47
C PHE A 36 -8.88 -2.43 11.45
N SER A 37 -7.91 -1.82 12.14
CA SER A 37 -7.74 -0.36 12.10
C SER A 37 -7.49 0.17 10.69
N HIS A 38 -6.92 -0.65 9.80
CA HIS A 38 -6.70 -0.30 8.40
C HIS A 38 -7.99 0.18 7.72
N PHE A 39 -9.07 -0.61 7.80
CA PHE A 39 -10.35 -0.28 7.18
C PHE A 39 -11.00 0.97 7.79
N LEU A 40 -10.79 1.19 9.09
CA LEU A 40 -11.28 2.38 9.78
C LEU A 40 -10.57 3.63 9.27
N ILE A 41 -9.24 3.60 9.22
CA ILE A 41 -8.41 4.73 8.76
C ILE A 41 -8.73 5.06 7.30
N ASP A 42 -8.81 4.04 6.43
CA ASP A 42 -9.16 4.24 5.03
C ASP A 42 -10.55 4.85 4.84
N SER A 43 -11.51 4.47 5.69
CA SER A 43 -12.85 5.05 5.67
C SER A 43 -12.84 6.51 6.11
N LEU A 44 -12.01 6.87 7.10
CA LEU A 44 -11.82 8.26 7.53
C LEU A 44 -11.09 9.08 6.47
N ALA A 45 -10.12 8.50 5.77
CA ALA A 45 -9.37 9.17 4.71
C ALA A 45 -10.24 9.57 3.51
N LYS A 46 -11.36 8.87 3.27
CA LYS A 46 -12.37 9.26 2.26
C LYS A 46 -13.15 10.52 2.65
N ILE A 47 -13.20 10.84 3.93
CA ILE A 47 -13.89 12.03 4.46
C ILE A 47 -12.95 13.23 4.47
N THR A 48 -11.64 13.00 4.67
CA THR A 48 -10.63 14.06 4.61
C THR A 48 -10.26 14.37 3.16
N TYR A 49 -9.72 15.57 2.93
CA TYR A 49 -9.28 16.00 1.60
C TYR A 49 -8.05 15.19 1.16
N HIS A 50 -8.28 13.99 0.63
CA HIS A 50 -7.30 13.17 -0.05
C HIS A 50 -7.71 13.09 -1.52
N THR A 51 -7.20 13.98 -2.37
CA THR A 51 -7.44 13.91 -3.82
C THR A 51 -6.80 12.63 -4.36
N PRO A 52 -7.58 11.65 -4.85
CA PRO A 52 -7.05 10.37 -5.31
C PRO A 52 -6.27 10.51 -6.62
N GLU A 53 -6.49 11.60 -7.36
CA GLU A 53 -5.81 11.87 -8.62
C GLU A 53 -4.48 12.60 -8.40
N PRO A 54 -3.40 12.18 -9.08
CA PRO A 54 -2.10 12.84 -8.95
C PRO A 54 -2.06 14.17 -9.70
N HIS A 55 -1.97 15.27 -8.97
CA HIS A 55 -1.88 16.62 -9.53
C HIS A 55 -0.41 17.05 -9.61
N LYS A 56 0.34 16.50 -10.57
CA LYS A 56 1.79 16.72 -10.69
C LYS A 56 2.18 18.17 -11.00
N GLU A 57 1.26 18.95 -11.56
CA GLU A 57 1.46 20.36 -11.88
C GLU A 57 1.24 21.27 -10.66
N ASP A 58 0.57 20.77 -9.62
CA ASP A 58 0.35 21.49 -8.37
C ASP A 58 1.56 21.32 -7.42
N THR A 59 2.29 22.41 -7.23
CA THR A 59 3.48 22.44 -6.36
C THR A 59 3.13 22.10 -4.90
N PHE A 60 1.95 22.47 -4.44
CA PHE A 60 1.50 22.11 -3.08
C PHE A 60 1.27 20.60 -2.97
N TRP A 61 0.54 20.01 -3.92
CA TRP A 61 0.29 18.58 -3.96
C TRP A 61 1.59 17.77 -3.94
N VAL A 62 2.56 18.16 -4.79
CA VAL A 62 3.87 17.48 -4.87
C VAL A 62 4.64 17.61 -3.56
N THR A 63 4.74 18.82 -3.01
CA THR A 63 5.48 19.08 -1.76
C THR A 63 4.88 18.30 -0.60
N TRP A 64 3.55 18.32 -0.45
CA TRP A 64 2.83 17.56 0.56
C TRP A 64 3.13 16.06 0.48
N HIS A 65 3.08 15.48 -0.72
CA HIS A 65 3.35 14.06 -0.91
C HIS A 65 4.81 13.67 -0.65
N ILE A 66 5.77 14.55 -0.96
CA ILE A 66 7.18 14.33 -0.59
C ILE A 66 7.33 14.30 0.93
N ILE A 67 6.72 15.25 1.64
CA ILE A 67 6.76 15.31 3.10
C ILE A 67 6.15 14.02 3.69
N ILE A 68 4.96 13.63 3.23
CA ILE A 68 4.29 12.42 3.70
C ILE A 68 5.10 11.16 3.39
N LEU A 69 5.76 11.09 2.23
CA LEU A 69 6.63 9.96 1.89
C LEU A 69 7.84 9.86 2.82
N VAL A 70 8.55 10.98 3.04
CA VAL A 70 9.69 11.03 3.96
C VAL A 70 9.27 10.68 5.38
N ALA A 71 8.13 11.23 5.84
CA ALA A 71 7.59 10.94 7.16
C ALA A 71 7.17 9.47 7.28
N SER A 72 6.58 8.88 6.25
CA SER A 72 6.22 7.46 6.21
C SER A 72 7.46 6.57 6.33
N ILE A 73 8.50 6.83 5.53
CA ILE A 73 9.76 6.07 5.59
C ILE A 73 10.44 6.25 6.95
N GLY A 74 10.52 7.49 7.45
CA GLY A 74 11.09 7.79 8.75
C GLY A 74 10.35 7.09 9.89
N SER A 75 9.02 7.12 9.88
CA SER A 75 8.18 6.43 10.87
C SER A 75 8.35 4.92 10.79
N ALA A 76 8.45 4.35 9.60
CA ALA A 76 8.73 2.92 9.43
C ALA A 76 10.08 2.58 10.05
N ILE A 77 11.17 3.27 9.70
CA ILE A 77 12.49 2.96 10.26
C ILE A 77 12.51 3.10 11.78
N TYR A 78 11.94 4.18 12.32
CA TYR A 78 12.00 4.48 13.75
C TYR A 78 11.13 3.54 14.59
N PHE A 79 9.89 3.27 14.16
CA PHE A 79 8.94 2.51 14.96
C PHE A 79 8.92 1.01 14.65
N LEU A 80 9.45 0.58 13.49
CA LEU A 80 9.41 -0.84 13.14
C LEU A 80 10.20 -1.69 14.13
N ILE A 81 11.34 -1.25 14.66
CA ILE A 81 12.11 -2.08 15.62
C ILE A 81 11.32 -2.33 16.93
N PRO A 82 10.87 -1.31 17.68
CA PRO A 82 10.17 -1.52 18.94
C PRO A 82 8.71 -2.00 18.77
N TYR A 83 8.06 -1.66 17.66
CA TYR A 83 6.62 -1.87 17.47
C TYR A 83 6.30 -2.58 16.15
N TRP A 84 7.17 -3.49 15.72
CA TRP A 84 7.03 -4.21 14.45
C TRP A 84 5.66 -4.87 14.32
N LEU A 85 5.13 -5.45 15.40
CA LEU A 85 3.90 -6.23 15.36
C LEU A 85 2.70 -5.36 14.98
N GLY A 86 2.51 -4.23 15.66
CA GLY A 86 1.44 -3.29 15.36
C GLY A 86 1.62 -2.62 14.01
N ALA A 87 2.84 -2.16 13.72
CA ALA A 87 3.15 -1.48 12.45
C ALA A 87 2.91 -2.37 11.23
N ILE A 88 3.40 -3.62 11.26
CA ILE A 88 3.19 -4.58 10.16
C ILE A 88 1.73 -5.01 10.09
N SER A 89 1.08 -5.29 11.22
CA SER A 89 -0.33 -5.74 11.20
C SER A 89 -1.27 -4.69 10.62
N ALA A 90 -1.06 -3.41 10.95
CA ALA A 90 -1.87 -2.30 10.40
C ALA A 90 -1.65 -2.07 8.89
N ASN A 91 -0.49 -2.46 8.36
CA ASN A 91 -0.16 -2.29 6.93
C ASN A 91 -0.22 -3.63 6.15
N ALA A 92 -0.73 -4.71 6.75
CA ALA A 92 -0.66 -6.04 6.15
C ALA A 92 -1.38 -6.12 4.79
N ILE A 93 -2.49 -5.41 4.62
CA ILE A 93 -3.27 -5.35 3.38
C ILE A 93 -2.48 -4.61 2.29
N ASP A 94 -1.90 -3.46 2.64
CA ASP A 94 -1.06 -2.68 1.71
C ASP A 94 0.18 -3.47 1.28
N LEU A 95 0.83 -4.16 2.22
CA LEU A 95 1.97 -5.02 1.93
C LEU A 95 1.57 -6.18 1.01
N TRP A 96 0.40 -6.79 1.23
CA TRP A 96 -0.14 -7.84 0.37
C TRP A 96 -0.45 -7.32 -1.05
N ASP A 97 -1.14 -6.18 -1.16
CA ASP A 97 -1.47 -5.56 -2.44
C ASP A 97 -0.20 -5.22 -3.23
N TRP A 98 0.75 -4.57 -2.56
CA TRP A 98 1.99 -4.12 -3.19
C TRP A 98 2.91 -5.28 -3.58
N ALA A 99 3.14 -6.25 -2.70
CA ALA A 99 4.07 -7.35 -2.95
C ALA A 99 3.52 -8.35 -3.98
N ILE A 100 2.21 -8.65 -3.92
CA ILE A 100 1.62 -9.77 -4.65
C ILE A 100 0.68 -9.28 -5.75
N MET A 101 -0.38 -8.54 -5.40
CA MET A 101 -1.44 -8.21 -6.36
C MET A 101 -0.94 -7.34 -7.51
N ARG A 102 -0.21 -6.27 -7.21
CA ARG A 102 0.34 -5.37 -8.24
C ARG A 102 1.38 -6.06 -9.12
N THR A 103 2.20 -6.93 -8.53
CA THR A 103 3.19 -7.72 -9.27
C THR A 103 2.51 -8.66 -10.27
N ILE A 104 1.44 -9.33 -9.85
CA ILE A 104 0.65 -10.22 -10.71
C ILE A 104 -0.05 -9.42 -11.82
N GLN A 105 -0.70 -8.30 -11.47
CA GLN A 105 -1.38 -7.43 -12.44
C GLN A 105 -0.42 -6.90 -13.51
N LYS A 106 0.78 -6.48 -13.10
CA LYS A 106 1.81 -5.99 -14.03
C LYS A 106 2.24 -7.08 -15.03
N ARG A 107 2.49 -8.29 -14.55
CA ARG A 107 2.84 -9.43 -15.41
C ARG A 107 1.71 -9.79 -16.39
N LYS A 108 0.46 -9.79 -15.93
CA LYS A 108 -0.69 -10.06 -16.79
C LYS A 108 -0.78 -9.05 -17.93
N LYS A 109 -0.61 -7.76 -17.64
CA LYS A 109 -0.64 -6.68 -18.64
C LYS A 109 0.52 -6.77 -19.63
N GLU A 110 1.71 -7.17 -19.19
CA GLU A 110 2.86 -7.40 -20.08
C GLU A 110 2.58 -8.55 -21.06
N ASN A 111 2.01 -9.66 -20.59
CA ASN A 111 1.64 -10.79 -21.45
C ASN A 111 0.56 -10.41 -22.48
N GLU A 112 -0.53 -9.74 -22.04
CA GLU A 112 -1.60 -9.28 -22.95
C GLU A 112 -1.04 -8.35 -24.04
N ASN A 113 -0.09 -7.46 -23.71
CA ASN A 113 0.56 -6.62 -24.70
C ASN A 113 1.39 -7.45 -25.69
N MET A 114 2.16 -8.43 -25.22
CA MET A 114 2.99 -9.29 -26.09
C MET A 114 2.13 -10.10 -27.07
N ASP A 115 1.00 -10.64 -26.61
CA ASP A 115 0.06 -11.37 -27.48
C ASP A 115 -0.48 -10.46 -28.59
N ASN A 116 -0.85 -9.22 -28.24
CA ASN A 116 -1.36 -8.23 -29.19
C ASN A 116 -0.31 -7.84 -30.26
N TRP A 117 0.97 -7.69 -29.86
CA TRP A 117 2.07 -7.49 -30.82
C TRP A 117 2.30 -8.71 -31.72
N GLY A 118 2.12 -9.92 -31.20
CA GLY A 118 2.20 -11.16 -31.97
C GLY A 118 1.12 -11.22 -33.06
N GLU A 119 -0.13 -10.88 -32.72
CA GLU A 119 -1.23 -10.81 -33.68
C GLU A 119 -0.98 -9.77 -34.78
N ILE A 120 -0.51 -8.56 -34.41
CA ILE A 120 -0.16 -7.51 -35.39
C ILE A 120 0.95 -7.99 -36.32
N GLY A 121 1.97 -8.67 -35.80
CA GLY A 121 3.06 -9.23 -36.62
C GLY A 121 2.58 -10.28 -37.62
N ILE A 122 1.63 -11.13 -37.23
CA ILE A 122 1.00 -12.12 -38.13
C ILE A 122 0.20 -11.44 -39.24
N ILE A 123 -0.59 -10.41 -38.90
CA ILE A 123 -1.38 -9.64 -39.87
C ILE A 123 -0.47 -8.96 -40.90
N ILE A 124 0.61 -8.29 -40.45
CA ILE A 124 1.56 -7.61 -41.34
C ILE A 124 2.20 -8.61 -42.31
N ASN A 125 2.70 -9.75 -41.81
CA ASN A 125 3.32 -10.77 -42.67
C ASN A 125 2.35 -11.36 -43.69
N THR A 126 1.08 -11.55 -43.31
CA THR A 126 0.04 -12.05 -44.21
C THR A 126 -0.21 -11.06 -45.35
N VAL A 127 -0.34 -9.76 -45.05
CA VAL A 127 -0.54 -8.70 -46.05
C VAL A 127 0.67 -8.56 -46.99
N LEU A 128 1.88 -8.66 -46.46
CA LEU A 128 3.11 -8.58 -47.28
C LEU A 128 3.31 -9.81 -48.17
N SER A 129 2.82 -10.99 -47.78
CA SER A 129 2.92 -12.21 -48.59
C SER A 129 1.94 -12.28 -49.77
N GLN A 130 0.94 -11.38 -49.80
CA GLN A 130 -0.10 -11.34 -50.84
C GLN A 130 0.16 -10.27 -51.93
N ASN A 131 1.23 -9.46 -51.79
CA ASN A 131 1.68 -8.48 -52.78
C ASN A 131 3.01 -8.90 -53.40
#